data_AF-A0ABD5SVL8-F1
#
_entry.id   AF-A0ABD5SVL8-F1
#
_cell.length_a   1.000
_cell.length_b   1.000
_cell.length_c   1.000
_cell.angle_alpha   90.00
_cell.angle_beta   90.00
_cell.angle_gamma   90.00
#
_symmetry.space_group_name_H-M   'P 1'
#
loop_
_entity.id
_entity.type
_entity.pdbx_description
1 polymer ?
#
loop_
_entity_poly.entity_id
_entity_poly.type
_entity_poly.pdbx_seq_one_letter_code
_entity_poly.pdbx_strand_id
1 'polypeptide(L)'
;MTDAGLTPTQQPPLSPQASLEIDTDPVSTLWDQLFEHQSIRDQFIRAVRRFADGRTVPECYDVLEEQNVPYWLRSRILEVARGNRRDAWRLAADLVPKLGQGHASLEDLFATAQFFTDYLPDDQPSTLAVTINREFEDTPRRKREPICRLLAVLATGFDARIIATGRTQHWLAQHHREDLPGVSEWRETHHPAGDRVDDALEALDPDGRKVELLRQLEDEPAQTLSRHALRAMHDVDRSRISQLLVSEQDSLTELGLVAEFGPADDRTVELLEAGRQLLEQLDTQYGRHQVLSEAVSNTGTSSQQCRGPNNPYASHSRKPPVTA
;
A
#
# COMPACT_ATOMS: atom_id res chain seq x y z
N MET A 1 -9.73 -22.78 -6.63
CA MET A 1 -10.41 -22.19 -7.81
C MET A 1 -10.72 -20.77 -7.40
N THR A 2 -10.23 -19.78 -8.12
CA THR A 2 -10.59 -18.39 -7.83
C THR A 2 -11.73 -17.99 -8.72
N ASP A 3 -12.75 -17.39 -8.11
CA ASP A 3 -13.84 -16.74 -8.82
C ASP A 3 -13.43 -15.29 -9.14
N ALA A 4 -14.11 -14.67 -10.12
CA ALA A 4 -13.90 -13.27 -10.43
C ALA A 4 -14.26 -12.42 -9.21
N GLY A 5 -13.52 -11.35 -8.98
CA GLY A 5 -13.73 -10.50 -7.82
C GLY A 5 -12.48 -9.73 -7.42
N LEU A 6 -12.57 -9.10 -6.27
CA LEU A 6 -11.54 -8.24 -5.71
C LEU A 6 -11.05 -8.84 -4.39
N THR A 7 -9.79 -9.25 -4.32
CA THR A 7 -9.21 -9.90 -3.13
C THR A 7 -7.94 -9.16 -2.68
N PRO A 8 -7.77 -8.87 -1.38
CA PRO A 8 -6.55 -8.27 -0.87
C PRO A 8 -5.45 -9.34 -0.78
N THR A 9 -4.21 -8.93 -1.02
CA THR A 9 -3.01 -9.74 -0.83
C THR A 9 -1.85 -8.81 -0.48
N GLN A 10 -0.81 -9.35 0.14
CA GLN A 10 0.46 -8.62 0.35
C GLN A 10 1.56 -9.12 -0.58
N GLN A 11 1.34 -10.28 -1.22
CA GLN A 11 2.29 -10.88 -2.13
C GLN A 11 1.75 -10.82 -3.56
N PRO A 12 2.61 -10.49 -4.55
CA PRO A 12 2.26 -10.62 -5.94
C PRO A 12 1.86 -12.07 -6.26
N PRO A 13 0.80 -12.29 -7.07
CA PRO A 13 0.50 -13.63 -7.56
C PRO A 13 1.66 -14.18 -8.39
N LEU A 14 1.81 -15.51 -8.43
CA LEU A 14 2.94 -16.18 -9.10
C LEU A 14 3.01 -15.94 -10.62
N SER A 15 1.86 -15.72 -11.26
CA SER A 15 1.77 -15.53 -12.71
C SER A 15 0.55 -14.67 -13.04
N PRO A 16 0.59 -13.36 -12.74
CA PRO A 16 -0.49 -12.47 -13.14
C PRO A 16 -0.50 -12.35 -14.65
N GLN A 17 -1.68 -12.16 -15.21
CA GLN A 17 -1.84 -11.90 -16.61
C GLN A 17 -1.43 -10.48 -16.99
N ALA A 18 -1.66 -9.54 -16.07
CA ALA A 18 -1.21 -8.17 -16.14
C ALA A 18 -0.91 -7.67 -14.72
N SER A 19 0.08 -6.79 -14.63
CA SER A 19 0.42 -6.07 -13.41
C SER A 19 0.14 -4.59 -13.64
N LEU A 20 -0.60 -4.00 -12.72
CA LEU A 20 -1.00 -2.60 -12.71
C LEU A 20 -0.43 -1.93 -11.48
N GLU A 21 -0.03 -0.67 -11.62
CA GLU A 21 0.47 0.14 -10.52
C GLU A 21 -0.39 1.39 -10.38
N ILE A 22 -0.92 1.58 -9.17
CA ILE A 22 -1.74 2.73 -8.81
C ILE A 22 -0.94 3.64 -7.89
N ASP A 23 -0.65 4.83 -8.41
CA ASP A 23 0.05 5.90 -7.73
C ASP A 23 -0.84 7.17 -7.66
N THR A 24 -0.41 8.28 -8.25
CA THR A 24 -1.12 9.57 -8.31
C THR A 24 -1.70 9.90 -9.70
N ASP A 25 -1.46 9.01 -10.67
CA ASP A 25 -1.88 9.16 -12.05
C ASP A 25 -3.41 9.02 -12.24
N PRO A 26 -3.97 9.57 -13.33
CA PRO A 26 -5.39 9.42 -13.64
C PRO A 26 -5.75 7.98 -14.05
N VAL A 27 -7.03 7.64 -13.92
CA VAL A 27 -7.58 6.33 -14.34
C VAL A 27 -7.26 5.94 -15.79
N SER A 28 -7.10 6.93 -16.68
CA SER A 28 -6.73 6.68 -18.07
C SER A 28 -5.33 6.11 -18.22
N THR A 29 -4.41 6.41 -17.29
CA THR A 29 -3.07 5.80 -17.25
C THR A 29 -3.18 4.35 -16.80
N LEU A 30 -3.98 4.06 -15.77
CA LEU A 30 -4.23 2.68 -15.32
C LEU A 30 -4.84 1.81 -16.44
N TRP A 31 -5.74 2.39 -17.23
CA TRP A 31 -6.33 1.74 -18.39
C TRP A 31 -5.31 1.49 -19.51
N ASP A 32 -4.45 2.47 -19.80
CA ASP A 32 -3.36 2.31 -20.79
C ASP A 32 -2.37 1.22 -20.35
N GLN A 33 -1.95 1.24 -19.08
CA GLN A 33 -1.10 0.20 -18.45
C GLN A 33 -1.68 -1.20 -18.63
N LEU A 34 -2.99 -1.38 -18.46
CA LEU A 34 -3.65 -2.68 -18.67
C LEU A 34 -3.44 -3.20 -20.10
N PHE A 35 -3.50 -2.32 -21.10
CA PHE A 35 -3.32 -2.68 -22.50
C PHE A 35 -1.86 -2.72 -22.95
N GLU A 36 -0.88 -2.31 -22.13
CA GLU A 36 0.53 -2.59 -22.41
C GLU A 36 0.79 -4.10 -22.47
N HIS A 37 0.01 -4.89 -21.73
CA HIS A 37 0.11 -6.35 -21.69
C HIS A 37 -0.50 -7.00 -22.94
N GLN A 38 0.31 -7.73 -23.70
CA GLN A 38 -0.14 -8.44 -24.92
C GLN A 38 -1.25 -9.45 -24.63
N SER A 39 -1.19 -10.10 -23.46
CA SER A 39 -2.17 -11.07 -22.98
C SER A 39 -3.58 -10.45 -22.85
N ILE A 40 -3.67 -9.21 -22.37
CA ILE A 40 -4.93 -8.44 -22.26
C ILE A 40 -5.42 -8.04 -23.64
N ARG A 41 -4.53 -7.54 -24.52
CA ARG A 41 -4.91 -7.23 -25.90
C ARG A 41 -5.51 -8.44 -26.61
N ASP A 42 -4.88 -9.60 -26.47
CA ASP A 42 -5.38 -10.84 -27.06
C ASP A 42 -6.73 -11.27 -26.46
N GLN A 43 -6.93 -11.10 -25.15
CA GLN A 43 -8.22 -11.35 -24.50
C GLN A 43 -9.31 -10.40 -24.97
N PHE A 44 -9.02 -9.11 -25.12
CA PHE A 44 -9.97 -8.15 -25.62
C PHE A 44 -10.46 -8.53 -27.02
N ILE A 45 -9.55 -8.96 -27.90
CA ILE A 45 -9.92 -9.44 -29.24
C ILE A 45 -10.75 -10.73 -29.17
N ARG A 46 -10.46 -11.65 -28.24
CA ARG A 46 -11.30 -12.84 -28.03
C ARG A 46 -12.69 -12.46 -27.52
N ALA A 47 -12.79 -11.50 -26.61
CA ALA A 47 -14.06 -11.00 -26.09
C ALA A 47 -14.90 -10.37 -27.22
N VAL A 48 -14.30 -9.55 -28.07
CA VAL A 48 -14.98 -8.99 -29.27
C VAL A 48 -15.50 -10.08 -30.21
N ARG A 49 -14.73 -11.16 -30.42
CA ARG A 49 -15.17 -12.27 -31.27
C ARG A 49 -16.29 -13.07 -30.63
N ARG A 50 -16.20 -13.33 -29.33
CA ARG A 50 -17.26 -14.00 -28.54
C ARG A 50 -18.54 -13.19 -28.51
N PHE A 51 -18.44 -11.87 -28.38
CA PHE A 51 -19.56 -10.96 -28.49
C PHE A 51 -20.29 -11.10 -29.83
N ALA A 52 -19.58 -11.20 -30.95
CA ALA A 52 -20.26 -11.30 -32.24
C ALA A 52 -20.75 -12.72 -32.59
N ASP A 53 -20.32 -13.73 -31.83
CA ASP A 53 -20.67 -15.12 -32.12
C ASP A 53 -22.18 -15.35 -32.01
N GLY A 54 -22.75 -15.95 -33.07
CA GLY A 54 -24.19 -16.20 -33.17
C GLY A 54 -25.09 -14.96 -33.34
N ARG A 55 -24.53 -13.74 -33.41
CA ARG A 55 -25.30 -12.49 -33.55
C ARG A 55 -25.29 -11.95 -34.99
N THR A 56 -26.38 -11.33 -35.39
CA THR A 56 -26.47 -10.56 -36.64
C THR A 56 -25.87 -9.15 -36.47
N VAL A 57 -25.55 -8.49 -37.59
CA VAL A 57 -24.97 -7.14 -37.55
C VAL A 57 -25.89 -6.12 -36.84
N PRO A 58 -27.21 -6.07 -37.11
CA PRO A 58 -28.11 -5.17 -36.37
C PRO A 58 -28.13 -5.45 -34.87
N GLU A 59 -28.26 -6.71 -34.47
CA GLU A 59 -28.26 -7.10 -33.04
C GLU A 59 -26.97 -6.67 -32.34
N CYS A 60 -25.82 -6.77 -33.02
CA CYS A 60 -24.58 -6.27 -32.43
C CYS A 60 -24.59 -4.75 -32.25
N TYR A 61 -25.15 -3.97 -33.18
CA TYR A 61 -25.25 -2.52 -33.01
C TYR A 61 -26.18 -2.15 -31.85
N ASP A 62 -27.31 -2.84 -31.73
CA ASP A 62 -28.28 -2.61 -30.65
C ASP A 62 -27.63 -2.87 -29.28
N VAL A 63 -26.95 -4.01 -29.10
CA VAL A 63 -26.27 -4.34 -27.84
C VAL A 63 -25.13 -3.37 -27.52
N LEU A 64 -24.31 -2.98 -28.51
CA LEU A 64 -23.24 -2.00 -28.31
C LEU A 64 -23.80 -0.61 -27.96
N GLU A 65 -25.00 -0.28 -28.45
CA GLU A 65 -25.69 0.96 -28.08
C GLU A 65 -26.26 0.91 -26.67
N GLU A 66 -26.92 -0.18 -26.30
CA GLU A 66 -27.44 -0.42 -24.95
C GLU A 66 -26.34 -0.38 -23.89
N GLN A 67 -25.16 -0.91 -24.19
CA GLN A 67 -23.99 -0.86 -23.32
C GLN A 67 -23.24 0.50 -23.36
N ASN A 68 -23.75 1.48 -24.12
CA ASN A 68 -23.12 2.79 -24.32
C ASN A 68 -21.69 2.73 -24.90
N VAL A 69 -21.34 1.66 -25.63
CA VAL A 69 -20.06 1.58 -26.31
C VAL A 69 -19.98 2.73 -27.33
N PRO A 70 -18.86 3.47 -27.38
CA PRO A 70 -18.75 4.66 -28.22
C PRO A 70 -19.05 4.36 -29.69
N TYR A 71 -19.91 5.16 -30.31
CA TYR A 71 -20.33 4.97 -31.72
C TYR A 71 -19.15 4.73 -32.67
N TRP A 72 -18.05 5.47 -32.49
CA TRP A 72 -16.86 5.40 -33.32
C TRP A 72 -16.05 4.10 -33.13
N LEU A 73 -16.24 3.37 -32.02
CA LEU A 73 -15.68 2.03 -31.80
C LEU A 73 -16.55 0.91 -32.39
N ARG A 74 -17.88 1.07 -32.44
CA ARG A 74 -18.82 -0.01 -32.80
C ARG A 74 -18.50 -0.64 -34.16
N SER A 75 -18.25 0.18 -35.17
CA SER A 75 -17.87 -0.30 -36.51
C SER A 75 -16.56 -1.10 -36.51
N ARG A 76 -15.56 -0.69 -35.71
CA ARG A 76 -14.28 -1.40 -35.60
C ARG A 76 -14.43 -2.71 -34.86
N ILE A 77 -15.23 -2.75 -33.79
CA ILE A 77 -15.57 -3.99 -33.08
C ILE A 77 -16.15 -5.02 -34.06
N LEU A 78 -17.05 -4.62 -34.95
CA LEU A 78 -17.63 -5.52 -35.95
C LEU A 78 -16.64 -5.99 -37.02
N GLU A 79 -15.73 -5.13 -37.46
CA GLU A 79 -14.66 -5.55 -38.38
C GLU A 79 -13.71 -6.57 -37.72
N VAL A 80 -13.38 -6.38 -36.45
CA VAL A 80 -12.58 -7.34 -35.67
C VAL A 80 -13.29 -8.67 -35.51
N ALA A 81 -14.59 -8.63 -35.20
CA ALA A 81 -15.45 -9.81 -35.11
C ALA A 81 -15.48 -10.62 -36.41
N ARG A 82 -15.47 -9.94 -37.57
CA ARG A 82 -15.38 -10.56 -38.91
C ARG A 82 -13.98 -11.10 -39.25
N GLY A 83 -13.02 -10.97 -38.35
CA GLY A 83 -11.66 -11.49 -38.53
C GLY A 83 -10.68 -10.51 -39.16
N ASN A 84 -11.02 -9.22 -39.28
CA ASN A 84 -10.10 -8.22 -39.81
C ASN A 84 -8.92 -7.97 -38.85
N ARG A 85 -7.75 -8.54 -39.20
CA ARG A 85 -6.54 -8.49 -38.37
C ARG A 85 -5.97 -7.07 -38.20
N ARG A 86 -6.10 -6.21 -39.21
CA ARG A 86 -5.61 -4.82 -39.13
C ARG A 86 -6.44 -4.03 -38.15
N ASP A 87 -7.76 -4.19 -38.20
CA ASP A 87 -8.64 -3.54 -37.24
C ASP A 87 -8.48 -4.14 -35.84
N ALA A 88 -8.15 -5.43 -35.71
CA ALA A 88 -7.86 -6.03 -34.40
C ALA A 88 -6.67 -5.36 -33.72
N TRP A 89 -5.57 -5.20 -34.46
CA TRP A 89 -4.40 -4.49 -33.96
C TRP A 89 -4.72 -3.03 -33.63
N ARG A 90 -5.36 -2.30 -34.56
CA ARG A 90 -5.69 -0.89 -34.36
C ARG A 90 -6.62 -0.68 -33.17
N LEU A 91 -7.61 -1.54 -32.99
CA LEU A 91 -8.56 -1.46 -31.90
C LEU A 91 -7.85 -1.65 -30.56
N ALA A 92 -7.13 -2.77 -30.38
CA ALA A 92 -6.53 -3.12 -29.11
C ALA A 92 -5.24 -2.36 -28.77
N ALA A 93 -4.50 -1.84 -29.76
CA ALA A 93 -3.24 -1.14 -29.52
C ALA A 93 -3.33 0.39 -29.64
N ASP A 94 -4.24 0.93 -30.46
CA ASP A 94 -4.27 2.39 -30.73
C ASP A 94 -5.51 3.09 -30.17
N LEU A 95 -6.67 2.45 -30.22
CA LEU A 95 -7.95 3.10 -29.96
C LEU A 95 -8.43 2.88 -28.52
N VAL A 96 -8.53 1.62 -28.10
CA VAL A 96 -9.02 1.25 -26.77
C VAL A 96 -8.10 1.77 -25.66
N PRO A 97 -6.75 1.67 -25.74
CA PRO A 97 -5.88 2.13 -24.66
C PRO A 97 -5.96 3.65 -24.38
N LYS A 98 -6.34 4.43 -25.41
CA LYS A 98 -6.45 5.89 -25.33
C LYS A 98 -7.81 6.40 -24.82
N LEU A 99 -8.71 5.49 -24.41
CA LEU A 99 -9.97 5.89 -23.81
C LEU A 99 -9.74 6.67 -22.51
N GLY A 100 -10.63 7.61 -22.21
CA GLY A 100 -10.44 8.54 -21.09
C GLY A 100 -9.37 9.61 -21.32
N GLN A 101 -8.77 9.67 -22.52
CA GLN A 101 -7.78 10.67 -22.91
C GLN A 101 -8.26 11.47 -24.13
N GLY A 102 -7.88 12.75 -24.21
CA GLY A 102 -8.14 13.61 -25.35
C GLY A 102 -9.63 13.77 -25.65
N HIS A 103 -10.09 13.23 -26.78
CA HIS A 103 -11.49 13.31 -27.22
C HIS A 103 -12.37 12.15 -26.71
N ALA A 104 -11.79 11.11 -26.12
CA ALA A 104 -12.54 10.02 -25.50
C ALA A 104 -12.82 10.36 -24.04
N SER A 105 -14.09 10.23 -23.63
CA SER A 105 -14.53 10.52 -22.27
C SER A 105 -14.20 9.37 -21.31
N LEU A 106 -14.33 9.62 -20.01
CA LEU A 106 -14.26 8.55 -19.00
C LEU A 106 -15.44 7.58 -19.09
N GLU A 107 -16.62 8.05 -19.51
CA GLU A 107 -17.76 7.15 -19.71
C GLU A 107 -17.54 6.21 -20.89
N ASP A 108 -16.87 6.68 -21.96
CA ASP A 108 -16.45 5.81 -23.07
C ASP A 108 -15.51 4.68 -22.58
N LEU A 109 -14.60 5.02 -21.66
CA LEU A 109 -13.70 4.05 -21.01
C LEU A 109 -14.52 3.04 -20.18
N PHE A 110 -15.38 3.49 -19.28
CA PHE A 110 -16.15 2.60 -18.41
C PHE A 110 -17.10 1.70 -19.20
N ALA A 111 -17.78 2.22 -20.22
CA ALA A 111 -18.62 1.43 -21.11
C ALA A 111 -17.81 0.36 -21.85
N THR A 112 -16.62 0.69 -22.33
CA THR A 112 -15.73 -0.27 -23.01
C THR A 112 -15.13 -1.29 -22.05
N ALA A 113 -14.83 -0.89 -20.81
CA ALA A 113 -14.38 -1.79 -19.76
C ALA A 113 -15.48 -2.80 -19.37
N GLN A 114 -16.72 -2.34 -19.24
CA GLN A 114 -17.87 -3.21 -18.97
C GLN A 114 -18.12 -4.18 -20.13
N PHE A 115 -18.12 -3.68 -21.38
CA PHE A 115 -18.18 -4.53 -22.57
C PHE A 115 -17.08 -5.60 -22.55
N PHE A 116 -15.86 -5.22 -22.17
CA PHE A 116 -14.75 -6.17 -22.13
C PHE A 116 -15.02 -7.29 -21.11
N THR A 117 -15.40 -6.96 -19.89
CA THR A 117 -15.63 -7.95 -18.83
C THR A 117 -16.85 -8.83 -19.07
N ASP A 118 -17.94 -8.27 -19.64
CA ASP A 118 -19.16 -9.02 -19.97
C ASP A 118 -18.94 -10.13 -21.00
N TYR A 119 -17.93 -9.97 -21.86
CA TYR A 119 -17.63 -10.90 -22.95
C TYR A 119 -16.29 -11.61 -22.79
N LEU A 120 -15.67 -11.55 -21.61
CA LEU A 120 -14.53 -12.43 -21.32
C LEU A 120 -14.96 -13.91 -21.46
N PRO A 121 -14.06 -14.80 -21.90
CA PRO A 121 -14.35 -16.23 -21.91
C PRO A 121 -14.63 -16.73 -20.47
N ASP A 122 -15.63 -17.60 -20.30
CA ASP A 122 -16.00 -18.18 -18.99
C ASP A 122 -14.96 -19.18 -18.44
N ASP A 123 -13.83 -19.35 -19.14
CA ASP A 123 -12.69 -20.08 -18.59
C ASP A 123 -12.19 -19.35 -17.33
N GLN A 124 -11.57 -20.10 -16.39
CA GLN A 124 -11.12 -19.59 -15.10
C GLN A 124 -10.63 -18.12 -15.17
N PRO A 125 -11.18 -17.22 -14.32
CA PRO A 125 -10.96 -15.79 -14.44
C PRO A 125 -9.48 -15.47 -14.35
N SER A 126 -9.05 -14.61 -15.26
CA SER A 126 -7.65 -14.24 -15.39
C SER A 126 -7.24 -13.37 -14.21
N THR A 127 -6.06 -13.64 -13.65
CA THR A 127 -5.58 -12.91 -12.47
C THR A 127 -4.94 -11.59 -12.88
N LEU A 128 -5.40 -10.48 -12.30
CA LEU A 128 -4.76 -9.17 -12.38
C LEU A 128 -4.02 -8.90 -11.07
N ALA A 129 -2.75 -8.52 -11.13
CA ALA A 129 -2.03 -7.97 -9.98
C ALA A 129 -2.18 -6.46 -10.00
N VAL A 130 -2.66 -5.86 -8.90
CA VAL A 130 -2.86 -4.41 -8.79
C VAL A 130 -2.15 -3.93 -7.53
N THR A 131 -1.01 -3.27 -7.70
CA THR A 131 -0.29 -2.66 -6.59
C THR A 131 -0.86 -1.29 -6.29
N ILE A 132 -1.26 -1.05 -5.04
CA ILE A 132 -1.72 0.25 -4.58
C ILE A 132 -0.68 0.81 -3.62
N ASN A 133 0.02 1.85 -4.04
CA ASN A 133 1.02 2.51 -3.23
C ASN A 133 0.37 3.52 -2.25
N ARG A 134 1.09 3.87 -1.19
CA ARG A 134 0.57 4.75 -0.11
C ARG A 134 0.23 6.15 -0.63
N GLU A 135 0.91 6.65 -1.65
CA GLU A 135 0.66 7.95 -2.28
C GLU A 135 -0.76 8.05 -2.87
N PHE A 136 -1.41 6.91 -3.12
CA PHE A 136 -2.81 6.88 -3.51
C PHE A 136 -3.72 7.44 -2.41
N GLU A 137 -3.39 7.26 -1.12
CA GLU A 137 -4.15 7.78 0.02
C GLU A 137 -4.20 9.32 0.02
N ASP A 138 -3.14 9.97 -0.47
CA ASP A 138 -3.01 11.42 -0.55
C ASP A 138 -3.64 12.02 -1.83
N THR A 139 -4.01 11.16 -2.79
CA THR A 139 -4.59 11.60 -4.06
C THR A 139 -6.01 12.15 -3.85
N PRO A 140 -6.41 13.28 -4.49
CA PRO A 140 -7.75 13.83 -4.31
C PRO A 140 -8.86 12.84 -4.67
N ARG A 141 -9.93 12.79 -3.87
CA ARG A 141 -11.07 11.86 -4.04
C ARG A 141 -11.61 11.80 -5.48
N ARG A 142 -11.71 12.95 -6.17
CA ARG A 142 -12.15 13.03 -7.58
C ARG A 142 -11.30 12.22 -8.59
N LYS A 143 -10.06 11.90 -8.25
CA LYS A 143 -9.17 11.03 -9.04
C LYS A 143 -9.27 9.57 -8.59
N ARG A 144 -9.43 9.35 -7.28
CA ARG A 144 -9.53 8.01 -6.68
C ARG A 144 -10.82 7.29 -7.06
N GLU A 145 -11.95 8.01 -7.09
CA GLU A 145 -13.27 7.46 -7.42
C GLU A 145 -13.28 6.80 -8.82
N PRO A 146 -12.83 7.45 -9.91
CA PRO A 146 -12.72 6.79 -11.21
C PRO A 146 -11.82 5.54 -11.22
N ILE A 147 -10.71 5.56 -10.48
CA ILE A 147 -9.81 4.40 -10.36
C ILE A 147 -10.53 3.24 -9.67
N CYS A 148 -11.18 3.50 -8.53
CA CYS A 148 -11.95 2.50 -7.81
C CYS A 148 -13.10 1.95 -8.66
N ARG A 149 -13.81 2.82 -9.39
CA ARG A 149 -14.87 2.41 -10.33
C ARG A 149 -14.31 1.49 -11.43
N LEU A 150 -13.14 1.79 -12.00
CA LEU A 150 -12.52 0.93 -13.00
C LEU A 150 -12.16 -0.44 -12.41
N LEU A 151 -11.54 -0.47 -11.22
CA LEU A 151 -11.21 -1.71 -10.54
C LEU A 151 -12.47 -2.55 -10.24
N ALA A 152 -13.56 -1.92 -9.81
CA ALA A 152 -14.83 -2.59 -9.59
C ALA A 152 -15.39 -3.22 -10.88
N VAL A 153 -15.33 -2.50 -12.00
CA VAL A 153 -15.72 -3.05 -13.31
C VAL A 153 -14.83 -4.23 -13.70
N LEU A 154 -13.50 -4.09 -13.62
CA LEU A 154 -12.57 -5.16 -13.95
C LEU A 154 -12.79 -6.41 -13.08
N ALA A 155 -13.06 -6.23 -11.78
CA ALA A 155 -13.35 -7.32 -10.85
C ALA A 155 -14.61 -8.13 -11.20
N THR A 156 -15.47 -7.66 -12.11
CA THR A 156 -16.63 -8.46 -12.59
C THR A 156 -16.22 -9.60 -13.51
N GLY A 157 -15.09 -9.49 -14.22
CA GLY A 157 -14.60 -10.50 -15.15
C GLY A 157 -13.21 -11.06 -14.85
N PHE A 158 -12.44 -10.36 -13.99
CA PHE A 158 -11.09 -10.76 -13.59
C PHE A 158 -11.01 -11.13 -12.10
N ASP A 159 -10.01 -11.96 -11.76
CA ASP A 159 -9.56 -12.16 -10.40
C ASP A 159 -8.55 -11.06 -10.05
N ALA A 160 -9.03 -9.93 -9.55
CA ALA A 160 -8.20 -8.77 -9.21
C ALA A 160 -7.60 -8.93 -7.80
N ARG A 161 -6.27 -9.07 -7.76
CA ARG A 161 -5.47 -9.18 -6.53
C ARG A 161 -4.87 -7.83 -6.19
N ILE A 162 -5.43 -7.20 -5.16
CA ILE A 162 -4.96 -5.90 -4.66
C ILE A 162 -3.78 -6.14 -3.73
N ILE A 163 -2.59 -5.78 -4.20
CA ILE A 163 -1.33 -5.83 -3.46
C ILE A 163 -1.16 -4.52 -2.71
N ALA A 164 -1.38 -4.55 -1.40
CA ALA A 164 -1.31 -3.38 -0.53
C ALA A 164 -0.97 -3.79 0.90
N THR A 165 -0.39 -2.87 1.68
CA THR A 165 -0.15 -3.06 3.12
C THR A 165 -1.45 -3.19 3.90
N GLY A 166 -1.40 -3.72 5.13
CA GLY A 166 -2.59 -3.87 5.97
C GLY A 166 -3.26 -2.53 6.24
N ARG A 167 -2.45 -1.50 6.51
CA ARG A 167 -2.88 -0.10 6.59
C ARG A 167 -3.68 0.36 5.37
N THR A 168 -3.13 0.21 4.16
CA THR A 168 -3.80 0.69 2.94
C THR A 168 -5.08 -0.09 2.66
N GLN A 169 -5.12 -1.39 2.97
CA GLN A 169 -6.34 -2.19 2.91
C GLN A 169 -7.42 -1.67 3.87
N HIS A 170 -7.05 -1.35 5.12
CA HIS A 170 -7.96 -0.76 6.09
C HIS A 170 -8.51 0.59 5.62
N TRP A 171 -7.62 1.43 5.10
CA TRP A 171 -7.96 2.75 4.58
C TRP A 171 -8.94 2.65 3.40
N LEU A 172 -8.72 1.71 2.48
CA LEU A 172 -9.65 1.43 1.37
C LEU A 172 -11.01 0.96 1.88
N ALA A 173 -11.03 0.04 2.84
CA ALA A 173 -12.26 -0.44 3.47
C ALA A 173 -13.03 0.67 4.21
N GLN A 174 -12.34 1.70 4.70
CA GLN A 174 -12.97 2.85 5.37
C GLN A 174 -13.51 3.89 4.39
N HIS A 175 -12.73 4.25 3.38
CA HIS A 175 -13.00 5.43 2.55
C HIS A 175 -13.65 5.11 1.20
N HIS A 176 -13.52 3.87 0.72
CA HIS A 176 -13.93 3.45 -0.61
C HIS A 176 -14.85 2.21 -0.59
N ARG A 177 -15.50 1.93 0.54
CA ARG A 177 -16.49 0.85 0.69
C ARG A 177 -17.69 0.92 -0.25
N GLU A 178 -18.02 2.13 -0.71
CA GLU A 178 -19.14 2.39 -1.64
C GLU A 178 -18.68 2.28 -3.10
N ASP A 179 -17.37 2.36 -3.35
CA ASP A 179 -16.79 2.38 -4.69
C ASP A 179 -16.21 1.02 -5.11
N LEU A 180 -15.76 0.21 -4.15
CA LEU A 180 -15.15 -1.10 -4.38
C LEU A 180 -15.99 -2.24 -3.78
N PRO A 181 -16.29 -3.30 -4.54
CA PRO A 181 -17.04 -4.45 -4.02
C PRO A 181 -16.19 -5.25 -3.02
N GLY A 182 -16.81 -5.73 -1.94
CA GLY A 182 -16.19 -6.65 -0.97
C GLY A 182 -15.15 -6.04 -0.02
N VAL A 183 -14.70 -4.80 -0.23
CA VAL A 183 -13.63 -4.20 0.61
C VAL A 183 -14.03 -3.99 2.07
N SER A 184 -15.34 -3.93 2.38
CA SER A 184 -15.80 -3.84 3.77
C SER A 184 -15.43 -5.09 4.58
N GLU A 185 -15.39 -6.26 3.94
CA GLU A 185 -15.11 -7.55 4.57
C GLU A 185 -13.62 -7.73 4.90
N TRP A 186 -12.75 -6.94 4.25
CA TRP A 186 -11.30 -6.97 4.47
C TRP A 186 -10.91 -6.57 5.90
N ARG A 187 -11.80 -5.85 6.60
CA ARG A 187 -11.61 -5.50 8.01
C ARG A 187 -11.64 -6.70 8.94
N GLU A 188 -12.37 -7.74 8.56
CA GLU A 188 -12.62 -8.92 9.39
C GLU A 188 -11.67 -10.07 9.04
N THR A 189 -11.09 -10.05 7.84
CA THR A 189 -10.23 -11.11 7.31
C THR A 189 -8.75 -10.79 7.51
N HIS A 190 -8.17 -11.35 8.58
CA HIS A 190 -6.74 -11.66 8.69
C HIS A 190 -5.76 -10.48 8.64
N HIS A 191 -5.49 -9.88 9.80
CA HIS A 191 -4.17 -9.28 10.03
C HIS A 191 -3.40 -10.25 10.95
N PRO A 192 -2.49 -11.09 10.39
CA PRO A 192 -1.46 -11.74 11.19
C PRO A 192 -0.72 -10.67 12.00
N ALA A 193 -0.28 -11.02 13.21
CA ALA A 193 0.43 -10.06 14.06
C ALA A 193 1.71 -9.48 13.39
N GLY A 194 2.36 -10.25 12.51
CA GLY A 194 3.60 -9.85 11.81
C GLY A 194 3.43 -8.61 10.91
N ASP A 195 2.38 -8.54 10.10
CA ASP A 195 2.23 -7.43 9.14
C ASP A 195 1.87 -6.12 9.85
N ARG A 196 1.21 -6.21 11.02
CA ARG A 196 0.97 -5.06 11.90
C ARG A 196 2.28 -4.52 12.48
N VAL A 197 3.28 -5.38 12.69
CA VAL A 197 4.58 -4.99 13.25
C VAL A 197 5.38 -4.23 12.19
N ASP A 198 5.42 -4.72 10.96
CA ASP A 198 6.13 -4.05 9.86
C ASP A 198 5.49 -2.69 9.55
N ASP A 199 4.15 -2.63 9.43
CA ASP A 199 3.42 -1.37 9.24
C ASP A 199 3.67 -0.38 10.40
N ALA A 200 3.80 -0.88 11.63
CA ALA A 200 4.09 -0.05 12.80
C ALA A 200 5.56 0.40 12.88
N LEU A 201 6.52 -0.41 12.43
CA LEU A 201 7.93 -0.03 12.33
C LEU A 201 8.15 1.10 11.33
N GLU A 202 7.41 1.12 10.23
CA GLU A 202 7.49 2.21 9.25
C GLU A 202 6.79 3.49 9.70
N ALA A 203 5.71 3.36 10.48
CA ALA A 203 4.86 4.48 10.88
C ALA A 203 5.27 5.14 12.19
N LEU A 204 5.86 4.40 13.13
CA LEU A 204 6.14 4.89 14.47
C LEU A 204 7.60 5.34 14.62
N ASP A 205 7.77 6.52 15.21
CA ASP A 205 9.06 6.98 15.69
C ASP A 205 9.50 6.09 16.89
N PRO A 206 10.64 5.38 16.81
CA PRO A 206 11.19 4.52 17.85
C PRO A 206 11.42 5.20 19.20
N ASP A 207 11.74 6.50 19.17
CA ASP A 207 11.89 7.36 20.36
C ASP A 207 10.64 8.21 20.61
N GLY A 208 9.58 7.95 19.83
CA GLY A 208 8.33 8.67 19.87
C GLY A 208 7.42 8.23 21.03
N ARG A 209 6.51 9.13 21.39
CA ARG A 209 5.59 8.95 22.52
C ARG A 209 4.64 7.76 22.39
N LYS A 210 4.38 7.31 21.15
CA LYS A 210 3.56 6.12 20.88
C LYS A 210 4.31 4.84 21.29
N VAL A 211 5.60 4.74 21.00
CA VAL A 211 6.45 3.61 21.43
C VAL A 211 6.70 3.67 22.93
N GLU A 212 6.88 4.86 23.50
CA GLU A 212 6.97 5.05 24.96
C GLU A 212 5.71 4.51 25.68
N LEU A 213 4.51 4.78 25.16
CA LEU A 213 3.26 4.27 25.71
C LEU A 213 3.17 2.74 25.60
N LEU A 214 3.64 2.15 24.50
CA LEU A 214 3.68 0.68 24.35
C LEU A 214 4.65 0.03 25.34
N ARG A 215 5.85 0.60 25.54
CA ARG A 215 6.82 0.12 26.55
C ARG A 215 6.26 0.16 27.96
N GLN A 216 5.55 1.24 28.30
CA GLN A 216 4.89 1.36 29.60
C GLN A 216 3.77 0.35 29.80
N LEU A 217 3.01 0.03 28.75
CA LEU A 217 2.04 -1.06 28.81
C LEU A 217 2.73 -2.42 28.97
N GLU A 218 3.88 -2.65 28.33
CA GLU A 218 4.63 -3.90 28.47
C GLU A 218 5.20 -4.10 29.88
N ASP A 219 5.67 -3.02 30.51
CA ASP A 219 6.22 -3.01 31.88
C ASP A 219 5.16 -3.30 32.97
N GLU A 220 3.87 -3.12 32.66
CA GLU A 220 2.78 -3.38 33.59
C GLU A 220 2.51 -4.88 33.73
N PRO A 221 2.33 -5.42 34.96
CA PRO A 221 2.19 -6.86 35.18
C PRO A 221 1.00 -7.50 34.45
N ALA A 222 -0.06 -6.71 34.22
CA ALA A 222 -1.26 -7.14 33.51
C ALA A 222 -1.25 -6.76 32.03
N GLN A 223 -0.24 -6.00 31.57
CA GLN A 223 -0.14 -5.42 30.24
C GLN A 223 -1.37 -4.62 29.81
N THR A 224 -2.04 -4.03 30.81
CA THR A 224 -3.26 -3.26 30.67
C THR A 224 -3.19 -2.04 31.57
N LEU A 225 -3.61 -0.88 31.04
CA LEU A 225 -3.75 0.35 31.83
C LEU A 225 -5.11 0.99 31.60
N SER A 226 -5.71 1.52 32.66
CA SER A 226 -6.91 2.36 32.50
C SER A 226 -6.53 3.68 31.82
N ARG A 227 -7.46 4.27 31.06
CA ARG A 227 -7.25 5.61 30.48
C ARG A 227 -6.98 6.67 31.56
N HIS A 228 -7.45 6.46 32.78
CA HIS A 228 -7.14 7.36 33.91
C HIS A 228 -5.68 7.21 34.35
N ALA A 229 -5.16 5.98 34.43
CA ALA A 229 -3.75 5.73 34.76
C ALA A 229 -2.82 6.32 33.70
N LEU A 230 -3.13 6.10 32.41
CA LEU A 230 -2.37 6.69 31.29
C LEU A 230 -2.32 8.22 31.36
N ARG A 231 -3.42 8.88 31.74
CA ARG A 231 -3.46 10.35 31.92
C ARG A 231 -2.57 10.82 33.05
N ALA A 232 -2.63 10.12 34.18
CA ALA A 232 -1.85 10.46 35.36
C ALA A 232 -0.34 10.31 35.10
N MET A 233 0.07 9.32 34.30
CA MET A 233 1.48 9.08 33.97
C MET A 233 2.08 10.11 33.02
N HIS A 234 1.28 10.61 32.07
CA HIS A 234 1.77 11.50 31.01
C HIS A 234 1.51 12.99 31.26
N ASP A 235 0.89 13.36 32.39
CA ASP A 235 0.45 14.73 32.73
C ASP A 235 -0.25 15.44 31.56
N VAL A 236 -1.13 14.71 30.87
CA VAL A 236 -1.81 15.18 29.65
C VAL A 236 -3.32 15.01 29.74
N ASP A 237 -4.02 15.93 29.07
CA ASP A 237 -5.47 15.94 29.02
C ASP A 237 -6.07 14.74 28.25
N ARG A 238 -7.33 14.44 28.57
CA ARG A 238 -8.16 13.39 27.94
C ARG A 238 -8.10 13.37 26.41
N SER A 239 -8.05 14.54 25.80
CA SER A 239 -7.99 14.69 24.34
C SER A 239 -6.69 14.18 23.75
N ARG A 240 -5.56 14.34 24.45
CA ARG A 240 -4.22 13.98 23.94
C ARG A 240 -3.98 12.47 23.93
N ILE A 241 -4.49 11.77 24.95
CA ILE A 241 -4.46 10.29 24.97
C ILE A 241 -5.43 9.69 23.96
N SER A 242 -6.62 10.29 23.80
CA SER A 242 -7.55 9.83 22.74
C SER A 242 -6.97 10.05 21.34
N GLN A 243 -6.19 11.12 21.15
CA GLN A 243 -5.43 11.36 19.94
C GLN A 243 -4.42 10.23 19.67
N LEU A 244 -3.52 9.94 20.60
CA LEU A 244 -2.52 8.87 20.41
C LEU A 244 -3.14 7.48 20.18
N LEU A 245 -4.25 7.19 20.87
CA LEU A 245 -4.90 5.89 20.79
C LEU A 245 -5.81 5.73 19.56
N VAL A 246 -6.52 6.79 19.15
CA VAL A 246 -7.65 6.67 18.20
C VAL A 246 -7.70 7.74 17.11
N SER A 247 -7.18 8.97 17.33
CA SER A 247 -7.48 10.12 16.45
C SER A 247 -6.30 10.76 15.72
N GLU A 248 -5.06 10.47 16.10
CA GLU A 248 -3.89 10.87 15.32
C GLU A 248 -3.66 9.89 14.16
N GLN A 249 -3.03 10.39 13.11
CA GLN A 249 -2.53 9.56 12.02
C GLN A 249 -1.63 8.46 12.61
N ASP A 250 -1.87 7.21 12.22
CA ASP A 250 -1.11 6.03 12.68
C ASP A 250 -1.40 5.73 14.14
N SER A 251 -2.67 5.84 14.53
CA SER A 251 -3.08 5.61 15.92
C SER A 251 -2.78 4.16 16.33
N LEU A 252 -2.48 3.95 17.61
CA LEU A 252 -2.11 2.61 18.11
C LEU A 252 -3.23 1.57 17.91
N THR A 253 -4.50 2.01 17.91
CA THR A 253 -5.65 1.13 17.62
C THR A 253 -5.77 0.81 16.14
N GLU A 254 -5.50 1.79 15.26
CA GLU A 254 -5.51 1.60 13.80
C GLU A 254 -4.39 0.66 13.34
N LEU A 255 -3.22 0.76 13.96
CA LEU A 255 -2.10 -0.17 13.75
C LEU A 255 -2.32 -1.54 14.41
N GLY A 256 -3.41 -1.72 15.18
CA GLY A 256 -3.72 -2.97 15.87
C GLY A 256 -2.68 -3.38 16.92
N LEU A 257 -1.99 -2.40 17.51
CA LEU A 257 -0.99 -2.61 18.56
C LEU A 257 -1.62 -2.63 19.95
N VAL A 258 -2.77 -1.96 20.11
CA VAL A 258 -3.55 -1.93 21.34
C VAL A 258 -5.03 -2.16 21.08
N ALA A 259 -5.74 -2.68 22.07
CA ALA A 259 -7.20 -2.77 22.08
C ALA A 259 -7.79 -2.01 23.27
N GLU A 260 -8.98 -1.43 23.10
CA GLU A 260 -9.71 -0.82 24.20
C GLU A 260 -10.92 -1.67 24.61
N PHE A 261 -11.06 -1.94 25.90
CA PHE A 261 -12.19 -2.69 26.46
C PHE A 261 -12.73 -2.03 27.74
N GLY A 262 -13.95 -2.38 28.13
CA GLY A 262 -14.62 -1.82 29.31
C GLY A 262 -15.63 -0.69 29.03
N PRO A 263 -16.33 -0.21 30.08
CA PRO A 263 -17.38 0.80 29.97
C PRO A 263 -16.83 2.17 29.54
N ALA A 264 -17.66 2.98 28.90
CA ALA A 264 -17.24 4.24 28.24
C ALA A 264 -16.53 5.25 29.19
N ASP A 265 -16.87 5.22 30.47
CA ASP A 265 -16.31 6.10 31.50
C ASP A 265 -15.02 5.55 32.14
N ASP A 266 -14.73 4.25 31.97
CA ASP A 266 -13.55 3.57 32.52
C ASP A 266 -12.99 2.56 31.52
N ARG A 267 -12.59 3.06 30.35
CA ARG A 267 -11.95 2.22 29.33
C ARG A 267 -10.54 1.84 29.75
N THR A 268 -10.24 0.56 29.61
CA THR A 268 -8.92 -0.03 29.78
C THR A 268 -8.30 -0.28 28.41
N VAL A 269 -7.00 -0.04 28.31
CA VAL A 269 -6.19 -0.27 27.11
C VAL A 269 -5.34 -1.51 27.37
N GLU A 270 -5.39 -2.48 26.45
CA GLU A 270 -4.59 -3.71 26.44
C GLU A 270 -3.52 -3.65 25.36
N LEU A 271 -2.31 -4.09 25.69
CA LEU A 271 -1.26 -4.32 24.69
C LEU A 271 -1.53 -5.64 23.95
N LEU A 272 -1.65 -5.57 22.63
CA LEU A 272 -1.84 -6.74 21.79
C LEU A 272 -0.50 -7.41 21.45
N GLU A 273 -0.57 -8.66 20.97
CA GLU A 273 0.60 -9.43 20.56
C GLU A 273 1.46 -8.71 19.50
N ALA A 274 0.83 -8.00 18.56
CA ALA A 274 1.55 -7.18 17.58
C ALA A 274 2.33 -6.02 18.23
N GLY A 275 1.79 -5.43 19.30
CA GLY A 275 2.49 -4.40 20.08
C GLY A 275 3.74 -4.95 20.77
N ARG A 276 3.66 -6.16 21.33
CA ARG A 276 4.83 -6.85 21.93
C ARG A 276 5.91 -7.17 20.89
N GLN A 277 5.51 -7.76 19.77
CA GLN A 277 6.45 -8.14 18.70
C GLN A 277 7.16 -6.92 18.11
N LEU A 278 6.47 -5.77 18.01
CA LEU A 278 7.07 -4.51 17.60
C LEU A 278 8.18 -4.07 18.57
N LEU A 279 7.92 -4.10 19.88
CA LEU A 279 8.90 -3.73 20.90
C LEU A 279 10.11 -4.66 20.87
N GLU A 280 9.92 -5.97 20.73
CA GLU A 280 11.01 -6.94 20.61
C GLU A 280 11.87 -6.68 19.36
N GLN A 281 11.26 -6.33 18.23
CA GLN A 281 11.98 -5.97 17.01
C GLN A 281 12.75 -4.66 17.15
N LEU A 282 12.15 -3.62 17.75
CA LEU A 282 12.81 -2.36 18.04
C LEU A 282 14.00 -2.59 18.99
N ASP A 283 13.83 -3.34 20.06
CA ASP A 283 14.90 -3.61 21.02
C ASP A 283 16.03 -4.45 20.40
N THR A 284 15.72 -5.35 19.47
CA THR A 284 16.73 -6.10 18.70
C THR A 284 17.52 -5.18 17.75
N GLN A 285 16.85 -4.23 17.08
CA GLN A 285 17.48 -3.29 16.15
C GLN A 285 18.29 -2.21 16.87
N TYR A 286 17.75 -1.62 17.94
CA TYR A 286 18.39 -0.56 18.72
C TYR A 286 19.39 -1.10 19.74
N GLY A 287 19.17 -2.30 20.29
CA GLY A 287 20.17 -3.01 21.10
C GLY A 287 21.43 -3.34 20.30
N ARG A 288 21.30 -3.71 19.02
CA ARG A 288 22.45 -3.84 18.11
C ARG A 288 23.18 -2.51 17.89
N HIS A 289 22.46 -1.40 17.74
CA HIS A 289 23.06 -0.08 17.57
C HIS A 289 23.74 0.44 18.85
N GLN A 290 23.18 0.19 20.04
CA GLN A 290 23.82 0.52 21.31
C GLN A 290 25.12 -0.28 21.50
N VAL A 291 25.10 -1.60 21.27
CA VAL A 291 26.31 -2.44 21.35
C VAL A 291 27.37 -2.01 20.33
N LEU A 292 26.97 -1.60 19.12
CA LEU A 292 27.88 -1.05 18.11
C LEU A 292 28.42 0.34 18.52
N SER A 293 27.58 1.21 19.09
CA SER A 293 28.01 2.53 19.58
C SER A 293 28.94 2.43 20.80
N GLU A 294 28.71 1.46 21.69
CA GLU A 294 29.57 1.19 22.83
C GLU A 294 30.87 0.50 22.41
N ALA A 295 30.83 -0.38 21.40
CA ALA A 295 32.03 -0.98 20.81
C ALA A 295 32.90 0.07 20.10
N VAL A 296 32.29 1.03 19.40
CA VAL A 296 32.99 2.13 18.72
C VAL A 296 33.45 3.20 19.72
N SER A 297 32.66 3.50 20.76
CA SER A 297 33.05 4.44 21.83
C SER A 297 34.12 3.87 22.77
N ASN A 298 34.21 2.55 22.92
CA ASN A 298 35.27 1.88 23.67
C ASN A 298 36.55 1.64 22.86
N THR A 299 36.56 1.93 21.55
CA THR A 299 37.76 2.01 20.73
C THR A 299 38.12 3.44 20.37
N GLY A 300 38.76 4.13 21.31
CA GLY A 300 39.82 5.07 20.97
C GLY A 300 39.56 6.54 21.25
N THR A 301 39.80 6.94 22.50
CA THR A 301 40.77 8.04 22.77
C THR A 301 41.41 7.82 24.14
N SER A 302 42.23 6.78 24.28
CA SER A 302 43.26 6.73 25.32
C SER A 302 44.55 7.32 24.75
N SER A 303 44.67 8.65 24.77
CA SER A 303 45.95 9.35 24.59
C SER A 303 46.61 9.59 25.95
N GLN A 304 46.95 8.50 26.65
CA GLN A 304 47.93 8.57 27.75
C GLN A 304 49.35 8.61 27.18
N GLN A 305 49.92 9.81 27.21
CA GLN A 305 51.27 10.12 27.66
C GLN A 305 52.30 8.96 27.65
N CYS A 306 53.05 8.84 26.55
CA CYS A 306 54.38 8.21 26.59
C CYS A 306 55.40 9.20 27.18
N ARG A 307 55.67 9.06 28.49
CA ARG A 307 56.81 9.66 29.19
C ARG A 307 58.01 8.72 29.03
N GLY A 308 59.04 9.15 28.30
CA GLY A 308 60.32 8.45 28.24
C GLY A 308 61.12 8.56 29.56
N PRO A 309 61.93 7.56 29.93
CA PRO A 309 62.71 7.59 31.16
C PRO A 309 63.94 8.50 31.06
N ASN A 310 64.22 9.19 32.16
CA ASN A 310 65.38 10.06 32.40
C ASN A 310 66.73 9.35 32.18
N ASN A 311 67.71 10.07 31.63
CA ASN A 311 69.13 9.75 31.75
C ASN A 311 69.90 11.00 32.26
N PRO A 312 70.60 10.95 33.40
CA PRO A 312 71.51 12.00 33.87
C PRO A 312 72.99 11.68 33.56
N TYR A 313 73.85 12.72 33.60
CA TYR A 313 75.28 12.81 33.21
C TYR A 313 75.51 13.16 31.72
N ALA A 314 76.30 14.15 31.31
CA ALA A 314 77.36 14.90 31.99
C ALA A 314 77.58 16.31 31.37
N SER A 315 78.06 17.19 32.23
CA SER A 315 78.65 18.51 32.06
C SER A 315 79.63 18.71 30.89
N HIS A 316 79.67 19.93 30.31
CA HIS A 316 80.87 20.80 30.16
C HIS A 316 80.42 22.20 29.66
N SER A 317 80.40 23.21 30.54
CA SER A 317 81.43 24.26 30.66
C SER A 317 81.67 25.10 29.40
N ARG A 318 81.14 26.33 29.36
CA ARG A 318 81.91 27.59 29.45
C ARG A 318 81.01 28.83 29.30
N LYS A 319 80.98 29.63 30.37
CA LYS A 319 80.74 31.08 30.46
C LYS A 319 81.76 31.88 29.61
N PRO A 320 81.71 33.23 29.50
CA PRO A 320 80.61 34.22 29.64
C PRO A 320 80.73 35.32 28.54
N PRO A 321 80.60 36.64 28.83
CA PRO A 321 79.42 37.52 28.91
C PRO A 321 79.37 38.52 27.72
N VAL A 322 78.40 39.43 27.57
CA VAL A 322 78.42 40.82 28.08
C VAL A 322 77.23 41.55 27.41
N THR A 323 76.60 42.45 28.17
CA THR A 323 75.70 43.58 27.82
C THR A 323 75.80 44.08 26.37
N ALA A 324 74.74 44.56 25.71
CA ALA A 324 73.65 45.45 26.13
C ALA A 324 72.45 45.29 25.18
#